data_AF-A0A090TBD8-F1
#
_entry.id   AF-A0A090TBD8-F1
#
_cell.length_a   1.000
_cell.length_b   1.000
_cell.length_c   1.000
_cell.angle_alpha   90.00
_cell.angle_beta   90.00
_cell.angle_gamma   90.00
#
_symmetry.space_group_name_H-M   'P 1'
#
loop_
_entity.id
_entity.type
_entity.pdbx_description
1 polymer ?
#
loop_
_entity_poly.entity_id
_entity_poly.type
_entity_poly.pdbx_seq_one_letter_code
_entity_poly.pdbx_strand_id
1 'polypeptide(L)' 'MSYERVADFATSIIGALFIIATLALPMWHAMHRLHHGMHDLKIHAGVVGKIVCYFFAALISALSIIFIFMI' A
#
# COMPACT_ATOMS: atom_id res chain seq x y z
N MET A 1 -5.68 16.40 -17.74
CA MET A 1 -5.79 16.79 -16.32
C MET A 1 -4.69 17.81 -16.03
N SER A 2 -4.97 18.89 -15.29
CA SER A 2 -3.92 19.81 -14.83
C SER A 2 -3.42 19.37 -13.45
N TYR A 3 -2.24 19.84 -13.06
CA TYR A 3 -1.67 19.57 -11.75
C TYR A 3 -2.61 20.03 -10.63
N GLU A 4 -3.12 21.26 -10.73
CA GLU A 4 -3.96 21.92 -9.74
C GLU A 4 -5.23 21.10 -9.47
N ARG A 5 -5.89 20.64 -10.54
CA ARG A 5 -7.12 19.85 -10.39
C ARG A 5 -6.90 18.51 -9.68
N VAL A 6 -5.72 17.91 -9.83
CA VAL A 6 -5.39 16.64 -9.16
C VAL A 6 -4.98 16.90 -7.70
N ALA A 7 -4.21 17.96 -7.45
CA ALA A 7 -3.82 18.38 -6.11
C ALA A 7 -5.04 18.75 -5.25
N ASP A 8 -6.01 19.51 -5.81
CA ASP A 8 -7.27 19.85 -5.15
C ASP A 8 -8.09 18.60 -4.79
N PHE A 9 -8.13 17.61 -5.68
CA PHE A 9 -8.78 16.33 -5.39
C PHE A 9 -8.05 15.58 -4.28
N ALA A 10 -6.72 15.43 -4.40
CA ALA A 10 -5.91 14.64 -3.47
C ALA A 10 -5.90 15.22 -2.04
N THR A 11 -6.02 16.53 -1.89
CA THR A 11 -6.07 17.23 -0.59
C THR A 11 -7.49 17.32 -0.01
N SER A 12 -8.53 16.99 -0.78
CA SER A 12 -9.89 16.81 -0.24
C SER A 12 -9.98 15.56 0.64
N ILE A 13 -10.83 15.57 1.67
CA ILE A 13 -10.99 14.42 2.59
C ILE A 13 -11.34 13.14 1.83
N ILE A 14 -12.30 13.22 0.90
CA ILE A 14 -12.75 12.04 0.13
C ILE A 14 -11.65 11.57 -0.82
N GLY A 15 -10.97 12.49 -1.51
CA GLY A 15 -9.91 12.12 -2.45
C GLY A 15 -8.68 11.54 -1.75
N ALA A 16 -8.29 12.10 -0.60
CA ALA A 16 -7.24 11.55 0.26
C ALA A 16 -7.57 10.12 0.69
N LEU A 17 -8.76 9.89 1.24
CA LEU A 17 -9.20 8.54 1.66
C LEU A 17 -9.25 7.57 0.48
N PHE A 18 -9.72 8.03 -0.68
CA PHE A 18 -9.76 7.22 -1.90
C PHE A 18 -8.36 6.80 -2.36
N ILE A 19 -7.40 7.73 -2.41
CA ILE A 19 -6.00 7.45 -2.80
C ILE A 19 -5.35 6.51 -1.79
N ILE A 20 -5.48 6.78 -0.48
CA ILE A 20 -4.94 5.92 0.58
C ILE A 20 -5.52 4.51 0.47
N ALA A 21 -6.84 4.37 0.33
CA ALA A 21 -7.48 3.06 0.21
C ALA A 21 -7.05 2.30 -1.05
N THR A 22 -6.90 3.00 -2.18
CA THR A 22 -6.49 2.41 -3.46
C THR A 22 -5.05 1.93 -3.45
N LEU A 23 -4.18 2.51 -2.61
CA LEU A 23 -2.81 2.03 -2.43
C LEU A 23 -2.71 0.96 -1.34
N ALA A 24 -3.31 1.20 -0.18
CA ALA A 24 -3.18 0.33 0.98
C ALA A 24 -3.88 -1.03 0.77
N LEU A 25 -5.17 -1.03 0.40
CA LEU A 25 -5.96 -2.28 0.36
C LEU A 25 -5.41 -3.29 -0.67
N PRO A 26 -5.09 -2.89 -1.92
CA PRO A 26 -4.49 -3.83 -2.87
C PRO A 26 -3.10 -4.28 -2.45
N MET A 27 -2.32 -3.43 -1.75
CA MET A 27 -0.99 -3.83 -1.26
C MET A 27 -1.10 -4.89 -0.16
N TRP A 28 -2.01 -4.73 0.80
CA TRP A 28 -2.29 -5.78 1.80
C TRP A 28 -2.74 -7.08 1.15
N HIS A 29 -3.65 -7.00 0.17
CA HIS A 29 -4.11 -8.16 -0.59
C HIS A 29 -2.97 -8.85 -1.35
N ALA A 30 -2.13 -8.08 -2.04
CA ALA A 30 -1.01 -8.58 -2.82
C ALA A 30 0.04 -9.24 -1.92
N MET A 31 0.44 -8.60 -0.83
CA MET A 31 1.44 -9.13 0.10
C MET A 31 0.93 -10.35 0.87
N HIS A 32 -0.36 -10.42 1.19
CA HIS A 32 -0.97 -11.62 1.75
C HIS A 32 -0.91 -12.79 0.76
N ARG A 33 -1.26 -12.56 -0.52
CA ARG A 33 -1.14 -13.59 -1.56
C ARG A 33 0.30 -13.96 -1.85
N LEU A 34 1.24 -13.03 -1.80
CA LEU A 34 2.67 -13.30 -1.97
C LEU A 34 3.21 -14.16 -0.81
N HIS A 35 2.81 -13.85 0.43
CA HIS A 35 3.20 -14.64 1.60
C HIS A 35 2.79 -16.10 1.47
N HIS A 36 1.53 -16.36 1.09
CA HIS A 36 1.05 -17.73 0.85
C HIS A 36 1.64 -18.34 -0.42
N GLY A 37 1.79 -17.56 -1.50
CA GLY A 37 2.37 -18.02 -2.75
C GLY A 37 3.83 -18.49 -2.62
N MET A 38 4.61 -17.91 -1.69
CA MET A 38 5.95 -18.43 -1.37
C MET A 38 5.91 -19.86 -0.84
N HIS A 39 4.92 -20.19 0.01
CA HIS A 39 4.74 -21.55 0.51
C HIS A 39 4.35 -22.51 -0.63
N ASP A 40 3.43 -22.10 -1.50
CA ASP A 40 2.99 -22.90 -2.65
C ASP A 40 4.14 -23.21 -3.63
N LEU A 41 5.05 -22.24 -3.80
CA LEU A 41 6.26 -22.38 -4.62
C LEU A 41 7.43 -23.06 -3.89
N LYS A 42 7.23 -23.55 -2.65
CA LYS A 42 8.26 -24.19 -1.81
C LYS A 42 9.46 -23.30 -1.48
N ILE A 43 9.24 -21.99 -1.41
CA ILE A 43 10.22 -21.00 -0.93
C ILE A 43 10.14 -20.94 0.59
N HIS A 44 11.18 -21.42 1.28
CA HIS A 44 11.22 -21.54 2.75
C HIS A 44 11.62 -20.22 3.44
N ALA A 45 10.88 -19.15 3.18
CA ALA A 45 11.14 -17.83 3.77
C ALA A 45 10.78 -17.73 5.27
N GLY A 46 10.00 -18.69 5.79
CA GLY A 46 9.63 -18.78 7.20
C GLY A 46 9.02 -17.48 7.76
N VAL A 47 9.35 -17.17 9.01
CA VAL A 47 8.89 -15.94 9.69
C VAL A 47 9.38 -14.67 9.00
N VAL A 48 10.58 -14.70 8.41
CA VAL A 48 11.15 -13.55 7.70
C VAL A 48 10.27 -13.15 6.52
N GLY A 49 9.80 -14.13 5.73
CA GLY A 49 8.89 -13.87 4.61
C GLY A 49 7.59 -13.19 5.05
N LYS A 50 7.03 -13.60 6.20
CA LYS A 50 5.85 -12.98 6.80
C LYS A 50 6.11 -11.53 7.19
N ILE A 51 7.22 -11.28 7.91
CA ILE A 51 7.60 -9.94 8.37
C ILE A 51 7.81 -9.02 7.17
N VAL A 52 8.58 -9.44 6.17
CA VAL A 52 8.87 -8.61 4.98
C VAL A 52 7.60 -8.27 4.22
N CYS A 53 6.72 -9.24 3.95
CA CYS A 53 5.48 -8.99 3.22
C CYS A 53 4.57 -7.97 3.93
N TYR A 54 4.32 -8.18 5.24
CA TYR A 54 3.41 -7.29 5.96
C TYR A 54 4.06 -5.97 6.37
N PHE A 55 5.37 -5.92 6.55
CA PHE A 55 6.11 -4.67 6.67
C PHE A 55 5.98 -3.84 5.40
N PHE A 56 6.11 -4.44 4.22
CA PHE A 56 5.97 -3.72 2.96
C PHE A 56 4.55 -3.16 2.80
N ALA A 57 3.51 -3.93 3.15
CA ALA A 57 2.13 -3.45 3.14
C ALA A 57 1.91 -2.27 4.10
N ALA A 58 2.45 -2.36 5.33
CA ALA A 58 2.40 -1.27 6.31
C ALA A 58 3.18 -0.03 5.85
N LEU A 59 4.36 -0.22 5.25
CA LEU A 59 5.22 0.85 4.75
C LEU A 59 4.51 1.64 3.65
N ILE A 60 3.95 0.97 2.64
CA ILE A 60 3.20 1.63 1.57
C ILE A 60 1.96 2.34 2.11
N SER A 61 1.27 1.74 3.09
CA SER A 61 0.14 2.39 3.76
C SER A 61 0.58 3.69 4.44
N ALA A 62 1.69 3.68 5.19
CA ALA A 62 2.22 4.87 5.87
C ALA A 62 2.69 5.94 4.87
N LEU A 63 3.43 5.54 3.83
CA LEU A 63 3.89 6.46 2.78
C LEU A 63 2.72 7.10 2.03
N SER A 64 1.63 6.36 1.78
CA SER A 64 0.43 6.93 1.14
C SER A 64 -0.16 8.08 1.96
N ILE A 65 -0.15 7.97 3.30
CA ILE A 65 -0.61 9.02 4.20
C ILE A 65 0.38 10.20 4.20
N ILE A 66 1.67 9.91 4.39
CA ILE A 66 2.73 10.92 4.46
C ILE A 66 2.73 11.79 3.19
N PHE A 67 2.64 11.17 2.02
CA PHE A 67 2.70 11.90 0.76
C PHE A 67 1.46 12.75 0.51
N ILE A 68 0.27 12.36 0.97
CA ILE A 68 -0.92 13.23 0.92
C ILE A 68 -0.70 14.52 1.73
N PHE A 69 -0.05 14.44 2.89
CA PHE A 69 0.28 15.61 3.70
C PHE A 69 1.45 16.46 3.15
N MET A 70 2.12 16.00 2.09
CA MET A 70 3.22 16.70 1.43
C MET A 70 2.79 17.37 0.10
N ILE A 71 1.53 17.20 -0.33
CA ILE A 71 0.93 17.90 -1.47
C ILE A 71 0.61 19.34 -1.06
#